data_AF-A0A938SDS1-F1
#
_entry.id   AF-A0A938SDS1-F1
#
_cell.length_a   1.000
_cell.length_b   1.000
_cell.length_c   1.000
_cell.angle_alpha   90.00
_cell.angle_beta   90.00
_cell.angle_gamma   90.00
#
_symmetry.space_group_name_H-M   'P 1'
#
loop_
_entity.id
_entity.type
_entity.pdbx_description
1 polymer ?
#
loop_
_entity_poly.entity_id
_entity_poly.type
_entity_poly.pdbx_seq_one_letter_code
_entity_poly.pdbx_strand_id
1 'polypeptide(L)'
;MYEINAPAVFAHETVMSNPTYRSRVERVVAALQEPREIVTYKDDDLPDLIQTRGLLKNRVVMGTLPEVQDPILLFNTFRFESRESIRERAKALEARGLKPGQLSNPLLGTGAFHWFDANLSTDKSKDDKVCRPCWRIHLEQGCLHRCKYCSLGGLLVSMVNIED
;
A
#
# COMPACT_ATOMS: atom_id res chain seq x y z
N MET A 1 -19.89 5.50 6.69
CA MET A 1 -18.68 5.60 5.85
C MET A 1 -17.72 6.51 6.58
N TYR A 2 -16.42 6.23 6.65
CA TYR A 2 -15.48 7.14 7.32
C TYR A 2 -15.46 8.50 6.60
N GLU A 3 -15.46 9.59 7.35
CA GLU A 3 -15.11 10.90 6.79
C GLU A 3 -13.59 10.92 6.65
N ILE A 4 -13.11 10.80 5.41
CA ILE A 4 -11.67 10.71 5.10
C ILE A 4 -11.24 12.03 4.48
N ASN A 5 -10.26 12.69 5.08
CA ASN A 5 -9.57 13.86 4.54
C ASN A 5 -8.12 13.50 4.22
N ALA A 6 -7.93 12.76 3.13
CA ALA A 6 -6.60 12.34 2.71
C ALA A 6 -5.75 13.56 2.29
N PRO A 7 -4.50 13.66 2.76
CA PRO A 7 -3.62 14.80 2.43
C PRO A 7 -3.12 14.76 0.98
N ALA A 8 -3.10 13.57 0.35
CA ALA A 8 -2.73 13.39 -1.05
C ALA A 8 -3.33 12.10 -1.61
N VAL A 9 -3.53 12.06 -2.93
CA VAL A 9 -3.96 10.89 -3.68
C VAL A 9 -2.98 10.62 -4.82
N PHE A 10 -2.42 9.42 -4.85
CA PHE A 10 -1.56 8.94 -5.93
C PHE A 10 -2.19 7.73 -6.62
N ALA A 11 -2.02 7.61 -7.94
CA ALA A 11 -2.42 6.43 -8.68
C ALA A 11 -1.34 6.04 -9.69
N HIS A 12 -0.99 4.75 -9.75
CA HIS A 12 0.02 4.28 -10.69
C HIS A 12 -0.48 4.42 -12.14
N GLU A 13 0.42 4.61 -13.10
CA GLU A 13 0.06 4.75 -14.52
C GLU A 13 -0.73 3.54 -15.05
N THR A 14 -0.53 2.34 -14.51
CA THR A 14 -1.31 1.13 -14.87
C THR A 14 -2.76 1.21 -14.39
N VAL A 15 -3.01 1.88 -13.26
CA VAL A 15 -4.36 2.16 -12.77
C VAL A 15 -5.02 3.18 -13.68
N MET A 16 -4.30 4.27 -13.95
CA MET A 16 -4.85 5.37 -14.73
C MET A 16 -5.04 5.01 -16.20
N SER A 17 -4.21 4.16 -16.80
CA SER A 17 -4.36 3.74 -18.20
C SER A 17 -5.55 2.80 -18.45
N ASN A 18 -6.09 2.14 -17.43
CA ASN A 18 -7.26 1.28 -17.55
C ASN A 18 -8.54 2.03 -17.15
N PRO A 19 -9.52 2.24 -18.06
CA PRO A 19 -10.74 3.00 -17.77
C PRO A 19 -11.56 2.46 -16.59
N THR A 20 -11.63 1.13 -16.44
CA THR A 20 -12.37 0.48 -15.35
C THR A 20 -11.71 0.77 -14.01
N TYR A 21 -10.38 0.65 -13.93
CA TYR A 21 -9.64 0.88 -12.68
C TYR A 21 -9.64 2.36 -12.32
N ARG A 22 -9.44 3.24 -13.31
CA ARG A 22 -9.53 4.69 -13.15
C ARG A 22 -10.88 5.11 -12.56
N SER A 23 -11.99 4.62 -13.14
CA SER A 23 -13.33 4.94 -12.64
C SER A 23 -13.53 4.51 -11.18
N ARG A 24 -12.95 3.37 -10.76
CA ARG A 24 -13.00 2.95 -9.35
C ARG A 24 -12.29 3.94 -8.44
N VAL A 25 -11.09 4.38 -8.81
CA VAL A 25 -10.33 5.38 -8.04
C VAL A 25 -11.07 6.71 -8.00
N GLU A 26 -11.57 7.20 -9.12
CA GLU A 26 -12.31 8.46 -9.21
C GLU A 26 -13.54 8.46 -8.29
N ARG A 27 -14.27 7.34 -8.19
CA ARG A 27 -15.40 7.20 -7.25
C ARG A 27 -14.96 7.29 -5.79
N VAL A 28 -13.83 6.70 -5.41
CA VAL A 28 -13.29 6.81 -4.05
C VAL A 28 -12.90 8.25 -3.74
N VAL A 29 -12.22 8.91 -4.68
CA VAL A 29 -11.76 10.30 -4.53
C VAL A 29 -12.93 11.27 -4.44
N ALA A 30 -13.98 11.06 -5.25
CA ALA A 30 -15.21 11.86 -5.19
C ALA A 30 -15.98 11.71 -3.86
N ALA A 31 -15.74 10.63 -3.12
CA ALA A 31 -16.35 10.36 -1.81
C ALA A 31 -15.53 10.88 -0.62
N LEU A 32 -14.34 11.46 -0.85
CA LEU A 32 -13.56 12.10 0.21
C LEU A 32 -14.27 13.35 0.73
N GLN A 33 -14.00 13.71 1.98
CA GLN A 33 -14.51 14.94 2.57
C GLN A 33 -14.11 16.17 1.73
N GLU A 34 -12.88 16.16 1.22
CA GLU A 34 -12.36 17.12 0.26
C GLU A 34 -11.70 16.34 -0.89
N PRO A 35 -12.34 16.25 -2.07
CA PRO A 35 -11.74 15.60 -3.23
C PRO A 35 -10.38 16.20 -3.57
N ARG A 36 -9.38 15.33 -3.80
CA ARG A 36 -8.01 15.72 -4.14
C ARG A 36 -7.72 15.42 -5.61
N GLU A 37 -6.80 16.17 -6.20
CA GLU A 37 -6.23 15.81 -7.51
C GLU A 37 -5.54 14.45 -7.41
N ILE A 38 -5.81 13.57 -8.40
CA ILE A 38 -5.13 12.28 -8.52
C ILE A 38 -3.79 12.50 -9.22
N VAL A 39 -2.70 12.44 -8.46
CA VAL A 39 -1.36 12.54 -9.02
C VAL A 39 -0.97 11.19 -9.62
N THR A 40 -0.86 11.13 -10.94
CA THR A 40 -0.40 9.92 -11.64
C THR A 40 1.10 9.75 -11.44
N TYR A 41 1.56 8.54 -11.11
CA TYR A 41 2.99 8.24 -10.93
C TYR A 41 3.40 6.96 -11.66
N LYS A 42 4.70 6.84 -11.95
CA LYS A 42 5.36 5.65 -12.48
C LYS A 42 6.31 5.08 -11.44
N ASP A 43 6.79 3.84 -11.65
CA ASP A 43 7.82 3.25 -10.79
C ASP A 43 9.04 4.17 -10.62
N ASP A 44 9.44 4.86 -11.70
CA ASP A 44 10.56 5.78 -11.70
C ASP A 44 10.36 7.03 -10.84
N ASP A 45 9.13 7.33 -10.42
CA ASP A 45 8.83 8.44 -9.52
C ASP A 45 8.92 8.02 -8.04
N LEU A 46 8.93 6.72 -7.73
CA LEU A 46 8.96 6.21 -6.35
C LEU A 46 10.11 6.79 -5.51
N PRO A 47 11.36 6.95 -6.02
CA PRO A 47 12.41 7.60 -5.26
C PRO A 47 12.05 9.02 -4.82
N ASP A 48 11.52 9.86 -5.73
CA ASP A 48 11.10 11.22 -5.40
C ASP A 48 9.91 11.25 -4.43
N LEU A 49 8.90 10.39 -4.66
CA LEU A 49 7.75 10.28 -3.79
C LEU A 49 8.16 9.93 -2.35
N ILE A 50 9.09 8.99 -2.20
CA ILE A 50 9.56 8.54 -0.89
C ILE A 50 10.47 9.59 -0.22
N GLN A 51 11.46 10.11 -0.94
CA GLN A 51 12.52 10.94 -0.37
C GLN A 51 12.13 12.40 -0.25
N THR A 52 11.52 12.96 -1.29
CA THR A 52 11.19 14.39 -1.39
C THR A 52 9.78 14.66 -0.88
N ARG A 53 8.79 13.85 -1.31
CA ARG A 53 7.38 14.06 -0.94
C ARG A 53 6.96 13.37 0.35
N GLY A 54 7.87 12.62 0.97
CA GLY A 54 7.66 12.02 2.29
C GLY A 54 6.56 10.97 2.32
N LEU A 55 6.37 10.19 1.23
CA LEU A 55 5.34 9.15 1.12
C LEU A 55 5.30 8.18 2.33
N LEU A 56 6.46 7.93 2.95
CA LEU A 56 6.62 7.04 4.09
C LEU A 56 6.86 7.77 5.42
N LYS A 57 6.80 9.11 5.46
CA LYS A 57 7.18 9.92 6.63
C LYS A 57 6.41 9.54 7.90
N ASN A 58 5.12 9.23 7.77
CA ASN A 58 4.23 8.91 8.88
C ASN A 58 4.00 7.39 9.06
N ARG A 59 4.80 6.54 8.40
CA ARG A 59 4.79 5.07 8.57
C ARG A 59 5.54 4.66 9.85
N VAL A 60 5.07 5.15 11.00
CA VAL A 60 5.62 4.88 12.34
C VAL A 60 4.52 4.41 13.26
N VAL A 61 4.86 3.90 14.44
CA VAL A 61 3.87 3.56 15.48
C VAL A 61 3.04 4.82 15.78
N MET A 62 1.74 4.78 15.50
CA MET A 62 0.91 5.99 15.49
C MET A 62 0.86 6.70 16.84
N GLY A 63 1.02 5.99 17.95
CA GLY A 63 1.10 6.59 19.29
C GLY A 63 2.34 7.46 19.54
N THR A 64 3.34 7.46 18.64
CA THR A 64 4.50 8.36 18.71
C THR A 64 4.30 9.67 17.97
N LEU A 65 3.21 9.81 17.20
CA LEU A 65 2.90 11.03 16.46
C LEU A 65 2.20 12.02 17.39
N PRO A 66 2.50 13.34 17.29
CA PRO A 66 1.76 14.35 18.03
C PRO A 66 0.28 14.41 17.61
N GLU A 67 0.02 14.09 16.34
CA GLU A 67 -1.32 13.97 15.77
C GLU A 67 -1.33 12.82 14.75
N VAL A 68 -2.37 11.97 14.81
CA VAL A 68 -2.58 10.89 13.85
C VAL A 68 -3.56 11.36 12.78
N GLN A 69 -3.02 11.70 11.61
CA GLN A 69 -3.78 12.16 10.45
C GLN A 69 -4.27 10.98 9.59
N ASP A 70 -5.23 11.25 8.72
CA ASP A 70 -5.66 10.28 7.70
C ASP A 70 -4.51 9.96 6.73
N PRO A 71 -4.45 8.72 6.21
CA PRO A 71 -3.34 8.30 5.37
C PRO A 71 -3.38 8.97 3.99
N ILE A 72 -2.21 9.10 3.37
CA ILE A 72 -2.10 9.27 1.92
C ILE A 72 -2.78 8.08 1.25
N LEU A 73 -3.62 8.30 0.25
CA LEU A 73 -4.18 7.21 -0.55
C LEU A 73 -3.29 6.96 -1.76
N LEU A 74 -2.89 5.71 -1.96
CA LEU A 74 -2.10 5.29 -3.12
C LEU A 74 -2.76 4.09 -3.78
N PHE A 75 -3.10 4.21 -5.05
CA PHE A 75 -3.73 3.15 -5.83
C PHE A 75 -2.72 2.51 -6.78
N ASN A 76 -2.65 1.18 -6.75
CA ASN A 76 -1.74 0.40 -7.58
C ASN A 76 -2.44 -0.85 -8.13
N THR A 77 -1.74 -1.64 -8.92
CA THR A 77 -2.19 -2.93 -9.44
C THR A 77 -1.24 -4.03 -8.99
N PHE A 78 -1.78 -5.21 -8.65
CA PHE A 78 -0.95 -6.40 -8.56
C PHE A 78 -0.33 -6.73 -9.90
N ARG A 79 0.97 -7.05 -9.86
CA ARG A 79 1.78 -7.50 -10.98
C ARG A 79 2.10 -8.97 -10.78
N PHE A 80 1.70 -9.79 -11.73
CA PHE A 80 1.95 -11.24 -11.73
C PHE A 80 3.19 -11.55 -12.58
N GLU A 81 4.29 -10.88 -12.26
CA GLU A 81 5.56 -10.99 -12.97
C GLU A 81 6.48 -12.05 -12.35
N SER A 82 7.55 -12.40 -13.07
CA SER A 82 8.57 -13.29 -12.54
C SER A 82 9.32 -12.65 -11.35
N ARG A 83 9.83 -13.48 -10.45
CA ARG A 83 10.66 -13.03 -9.31
C ARG A 83 11.92 -12.29 -9.76
N GLU A 84 12.45 -12.64 -10.93
CA GLU A 84 13.62 -12.02 -11.53
C GLU A 84 13.32 -10.58 -11.94
N SER A 85 12.24 -10.36 -12.71
CA SER A 85 11.78 -9.03 -13.13
C SER A 85 11.53 -8.10 -11.94
N ILE A 86 10.89 -8.61 -10.88
CA ILE A 86 10.65 -7.87 -9.65
C ILE A 86 11.97 -7.45 -8.99
N ARG A 87 12.94 -8.36 -8.92
CA ARG A 87 14.25 -8.11 -8.30
C ARG A 87 15.06 -7.10 -9.10
N GLU A 88 15.05 -7.18 -10.42
CA GLU A 88 15.75 -6.22 -11.29
C GLU A 88 15.18 -4.82 -11.15
N ARG A 89 13.85 -4.68 -11.14
CA ARG A 89 13.18 -3.40 -10.90
C ARG A 89 13.53 -2.83 -9.52
N ALA A 90 13.47 -3.65 -8.47
CA ALA A 90 13.84 -3.20 -7.13
C ALA A 90 15.29 -2.71 -7.08
N LYS A 91 16.24 -3.44 -7.67
CA LYS A 91 17.65 -3.03 -7.77
C LYS A 91 17.83 -1.71 -8.53
N ALA A 92 17.12 -1.53 -9.64
CA ALA A 92 17.19 -0.29 -10.43
C ALA A 92 16.71 0.93 -9.61
N LEU A 93 15.64 0.76 -8.81
CA LEU A 93 15.13 1.80 -7.92
C LEU A 93 16.05 2.05 -6.71
N GLU A 94 16.64 1.00 -6.13
CA GLU A 94 17.64 1.11 -5.06
C GLU A 94 18.91 1.85 -5.52
N ALA A 95 19.36 1.62 -6.76
CA ALA A 95 20.50 2.33 -7.35
C ALA A 95 20.29 3.84 -7.45
N ARG A 96 19.04 4.32 -7.31
CA ARG A 96 18.67 5.74 -7.28
C ARG A 96 18.64 6.32 -5.87
N GLY A 97 19.22 5.61 -4.89
CA GLY A 97 19.44 6.11 -3.53
C GLY A 97 18.37 5.71 -2.51
N LEU A 98 17.44 4.81 -2.86
CA LEU A 98 16.49 4.25 -1.90
C LEU A 98 17.21 3.32 -0.93
N LYS A 99 16.91 3.48 0.37
CA LYS A 99 17.47 2.62 1.42
C LYS A 99 16.77 1.25 1.44
N PRO A 100 17.47 0.18 1.86
CA PRO A 100 16.85 -1.12 2.05
C PRO A 100 15.59 -1.03 2.93
N GLY A 101 14.50 -1.68 2.48
CA GLY A 101 13.22 -1.70 3.19
C GLY A 101 12.27 -0.53 2.89
N GLN A 102 12.68 0.48 2.12
CA GLN A 102 11.76 1.55 1.67
C GLN A 102 10.85 1.10 0.52
N LEU A 103 11.30 0.16 -0.30
CA LEU A 103 10.49 -0.48 -1.33
C LEU A 103 9.72 -1.66 -0.75
N SER A 104 8.47 -1.41 -0.34
CA SER A 104 7.58 -2.48 0.12
C SER A 104 6.87 -3.16 -1.06
N ASN A 105 6.49 -4.43 -0.88
CA ASN A 105 5.77 -5.20 -1.91
C ASN A 105 4.57 -4.43 -2.52
N PRO A 106 3.71 -3.75 -1.72
CA PRO A 106 2.58 -3.01 -2.29
C PRO A 106 2.97 -1.85 -3.21
N LEU A 107 4.09 -1.18 -2.96
CA LEU A 107 4.57 -0.10 -3.85
C LEU A 107 5.05 -0.64 -5.20
N LEU A 108 5.60 -1.86 -5.22
CA LEU A 108 6.03 -2.55 -6.44
C LEU A 108 4.91 -3.34 -7.11
N GLY A 109 3.69 -3.31 -6.56
CA GLY A 109 2.56 -4.11 -7.05
C GLY A 109 2.73 -5.61 -6.81
N THR A 110 3.58 -6.03 -5.86
CA THR A 110 3.86 -7.45 -5.60
C THR A 110 3.23 -7.92 -4.28
N GLY A 111 3.41 -9.19 -3.94
CA GLY A 111 2.91 -9.75 -2.67
C GLY A 111 1.41 -10.05 -2.68
N ALA A 112 0.82 -10.28 -3.85
CA ALA A 112 -0.59 -10.64 -4.00
C ALA A 112 -0.99 -11.87 -3.19
N PHE A 113 -0.12 -12.87 -3.09
CA PHE A 113 -0.36 -14.10 -2.35
C PHE A 113 0.59 -14.21 -1.16
N HIS A 114 0.03 -14.20 0.04
CA HIS A 114 0.75 -14.42 1.28
C HIS A 114 0.25 -15.69 1.97
N TRP A 115 1.15 -16.65 2.24
CA TRP A 115 0.79 -17.82 3.05
C TRP A 115 0.70 -17.42 4.52
N PHE A 116 -0.50 -17.51 5.07
CA PHE A 116 -0.69 -17.32 6.51
C PHE A 116 -0.61 -18.66 7.22
N ASP A 117 0.55 -18.88 7.83
CA ASP A 117 0.89 -20.11 8.55
C ASP A 117 0.28 -20.11 9.96
N ALA A 118 -1.05 -20.15 10.09
CA ALA A 118 -1.70 -20.25 11.39
C ALA A 118 -2.11 -21.67 11.73
N ASN A 119 -2.05 -21.97 13.03
CA ASN A 119 -2.52 -23.23 13.61
C ASN A 119 -1.75 -24.47 13.09
N LEU A 120 -0.58 -24.25 12.50
CA LEU A 120 0.36 -25.28 12.05
C LEU A 120 1.49 -25.44 13.08
N SER A 121 2.21 -26.57 13.01
CA SER A 121 3.27 -26.89 13.97
C SER A 121 4.44 -25.90 13.94
N THR A 122 4.61 -25.19 12.83
CA THR A 122 5.59 -24.13 12.60
C THR A 122 5.22 -22.79 13.26
N ASP A 123 3.96 -22.61 13.65
CA ASP A 123 3.47 -21.40 14.30
C ASP A 123 3.62 -21.47 15.83
N LYS A 124 4.45 -20.60 16.39
CA LYS A 124 4.71 -20.53 17.84
C LYS A 124 3.49 -20.10 18.66
N SER A 125 2.49 -19.48 18.03
CA SER A 125 1.26 -19.02 18.67
C SER A 125 0.03 -19.74 18.09
N LYS A 126 0.20 -20.99 17.62
CA LYS A 126 -0.84 -21.81 16.99
C LYS A 126 -2.07 -22.03 17.88
N ASP A 127 -1.90 -22.00 19.20
CA ASP A 127 -2.97 -22.24 20.17
C ASP A 127 -3.71 -20.94 20.55
N ASP A 128 -3.17 -19.77 20.18
CA ASP A 128 -3.75 -18.44 20.45
C ASP A 128 -4.52 -17.86 19.25
N LYS A 129 -4.63 -18.62 18.16
CA LYS A 129 -5.21 -18.15 16.89
C LYS A 129 -6.41 -19.02 16.49
N VAL A 130 -7.47 -18.37 16.05
CA VAL A 130 -8.69 -19.04 15.53
C VAL A 130 -8.67 -19.26 14.02
N CYS A 131 -7.78 -18.56 13.32
CA CYS A 131 -7.68 -18.59 11.86
C CYS A 131 -7.02 -19.89 11.37
N ARG A 132 -7.56 -20.48 10.30
CA ARG A 132 -6.93 -21.62 9.61
C ARG A 132 -5.79 -21.17 8.69
N PRO A 133 -4.84 -22.07 8.37
CA PRO A 133 -3.79 -21.74 7.43
C PRO A 133 -4.36 -21.59 6.02
N CYS A 134 -4.00 -20.51 5.34
CA CYS A 134 -4.52 -20.24 4.00
C CYS A 134 -3.61 -19.29 3.22
N TRP A 135 -3.74 -19.33 1.89
CA TRP A 135 -3.31 -18.23 1.04
C TRP A 135 -4.25 -17.04 1.24
N ARG A 136 -3.67 -15.86 1.46
CA ARG A 136 -4.38 -14.61 1.61
C ARG A 136 -4.00 -13.64 0.52
N ILE A 137 -5.00 -12.91 0.05
CA ILE A 137 -4.84 -11.76 -0.82
C ILE A 137 -5.14 -10.51 -0.01
N HIS A 138 -4.12 -9.69 0.21
CA HIS A 138 -4.27 -8.42 0.90
C HIS A 138 -4.40 -7.31 -0.13
N LEU A 139 -5.64 -6.91 -0.44
CA LEU A 139 -5.92 -5.84 -1.39
C LEU A 139 -5.43 -4.47 -0.91
N GLU A 140 -5.23 -4.32 0.40
CA GLU A 140 -4.83 -3.07 1.02
C GLU A 140 -3.64 -3.27 1.99
N GLN A 141 -2.74 -2.28 2.03
CA GLN A 141 -1.68 -2.17 3.02
C GLN A 141 -1.68 -0.79 3.65
N GLY A 142 -2.03 -0.76 4.93
CA GLY A 142 -2.31 0.45 5.68
C GLY A 142 -3.68 0.33 6.35
N CYS A 143 -4.10 1.38 7.06
CA CYS A 143 -5.40 1.40 7.71
C CYS A 143 -5.88 2.83 7.97
N LEU A 144 -7.20 3.04 7.98
CA LEU A 144 -7.85 4.28 8.41
C LEU A 144 -7.97 4.38 9.94
N HIS A 145 -7.76 3.28 10.66
CA HIS A 145 -7.87 3.25 12.11
C HIS A 145 -6.65 3.89 12.78
N ARG A 146 -6.89 4.71 13.81
CA ARG A 146 -5.87 5.46 14.56
C ARG A 146 -5.36 4.70 15.80
N CYS A 147 -5.02 3.43 15.62
CA CYS A 147 -4.57 2.57 16.73
C CYS A 147 -3.20 3.01 17.27
N LYS A 148 -3.12 3.44 18.54
CA LYS A 148 -1.88 3.92 19.17
C LYS A 148 -0.70 2.94 19.08
N TYR A 149 -0.97 1.64 18.98
CA TYR A 149 0.05 0.59 18.98
C TYR A 149 0.48 0.16 17.57
N CYS A 150 -0.21 0.60 16.53
CA CYS A 150 -0.03 0.10 15.18
C CYS A 150 0.80 1.07 14.33
N SER A 151 1.57 0.54 13.37
CA SER A 151 2.37 1.31 12.41
C SER A 151 1.75 1.39 11.00
N LEU A 152 0.49 0.97 10.85
CA LEU A 152 -0.21 0.93 9.56
C LEU A 152 -0.82 2.28 9.13
N GLY A 153 -0.59 3.36 9.88
CA GLY A 153 -1.02 4.71 9.51
C GLY A 153 -0.18 5.36 8.40
N GLY A 154 -0.51 6.62 8.08
CA GLY A 154 0.27 7.50 7.21
C GLY A 154 0.15 7.24 5.70
N LEU A 155 -0.10 6.01 5.28
CA LEU A 155 -0.32 5.65 3.87
C LEU A 155 -1.29 4.46 3.78
N LEU A 156 -2.11 4.40 2.74
CA LEU A 156 -3.00 3.29 2.45
C LEU A 156 -2.82 2.94 0.99
N VAL A 157 -2.09 1.86 0.73
CA VAL A 157 -1.88 1.33 -0.62
C VAL A 157 -3.01 0.36 -0.95
N SER A 158 -3.74 0.60 -2.03
CA SER A 158 -4.89 -0.23 -2.43
C SER A 158 -4.72 -0.77 -3.84
N MET A 159 -5.00 -2.06 -4.02
CA MET A 159 -4.89 -2.79 -5.29
C MET A 159 -6.25 -2.88 -5.98
N VAL A 160 -6.34 -2.42 -7.22
CA VAL A 160 -7.65 -2.19 -7.88
C VAL A 160 -7.98 -3.15 -9.04
N ASN A 161 -7.08 -4.10 -9.33
CA ASN A 161 -7.17 -5.01 -10.46
C ASN A 161 -7.58 -6.45 -10.06
N ILE A 162 -8.26 -6.63 -8.94
CA ILE A 162 -8.92 -7.88 -8.57
C ILE A 162 -10.43 -7.70 -8.74
N GLU A 163 -11.07 -8.68 -9.35
CA GLU A 163 -12.51 -8.71 -9.66
C GLU A 163 -13.10 -10.05 -9.20
N ASP A 164 -14.42 -10.05 -8.94
CA ASP A 164 -15.21 -11.25 -8.61
C ASP A 164 -15.74 -11.94 -9.89
#